data_AF-A0A3M2FL88-F1
#
_entry.id   AF-A0A3M2FL88-F1
#
_cell.length_a   1.000
_cell.length_b   1.000
_cell.length_c   1.000
_cell.angle_alpha   90.00
_cell.angle_beta   90.00
_cell.angle_gamma   90.00
#
_symmetry.space_group_name_H-M   'P 1'
#
loop_
_entity.id
_entity.type
_entity.pdbx_description
1 polymer ?
#
loop_
_entity_poly.entity_id
_entity_poly.type
_entity_poly.pdbx_seq_one_letter_code
_entity_poly.pdbx_strand_id
1 'polypeptide(L)'
;MAFGYSDDDPFTRMDQPPSLMKRSEPMTSRLWPVLLLLFVIVSGCRTYGGYGTEDATLAQIEQANEQFTAALSRAETEAQVLRAAVGRYPALAPVAAGYEETLARHRALIARHEALLEQAAATSGLFAWIMQTRYRTISRIFGGLLAEQQVVYDRYLDAYESVARLVGAPVAWINAVTTSPRSRYYVVPPQYEAIRQTPTVSIRDLLGS
;
A
#
# COMPACT_ATOMS: atom_id res chain seq x y z
N MET A 1 113.78 16.77 -30.52
CA MET A 1 114.03 15.46 -31.13
C MET A 1 113.09 14.45 -30.48
N ALA A 2 112.23 13.84 -31.29
CA ALA A 2 111.87 12.42 -31.28
C ALA A 2 111.35 11.72 -29.99
N PHE A 3 110.08 11.30 -30.12
CA PHE A 3 109.46 10.01 -29.77
C PHE A 3 109.17 9.63 -28.31
N GLY A 4 107.86 9.41 -28.06
CA GLY A 4 107.28 8.61 -26.99
C GLY A 4 105.82 8.31 -27.33
N TYR A 5 105.60 7.26 -28.11
CA TYR A 5 104.30 6.72 -28.53
C TYR A 5 103.73 5.90 -27.36
N SER A 6 102.54 6.25 -26.85
CA SER A 6 101.81 5.44 -25.87
C SER A 6 100.48 5.05 -26.50
N ASP A 7 100.31 3.73 -26.62
CA ASP A 7 99.07 3.05 -26.95
C ASP A 7 97.93 3.54 -26.05
N ASP A 8 96.83 3.95 -26.69
CA ASP A 8 95.47 3.88 -26.14
C ASP A 8 94.52 3.96 -27.33
N ASP A 9 94.10 2.79 -27.83
CA ASP A 9 93.01 2.64 -28.80
C ASP A 9 91.66 2.59 -28.05
N PRO A 10 90.78 3.61 -28.16
CA PRO A 10 89.40 3.50 -27.69
C PRO A 10 88.49 3.13 -28.87
N PHE A 11 88.60 1.91 -29.38
CA PHE A 11 87.53 1.35 -30.20
C PHE A 11 86.49 0.67 -29.30
N THR A 12 85.23 0.85 -29.70
CA THR A 12 84.05 0.06 -29.33
C THR A 12 83.36 0.35 -27.98
N ARG A 13 82.33 1.19 -28.04
CA ARG A 13 80.95 0.89 -27.57
C ARG A 13 80.02 2.00 -28.08
N MET A 14 79.45 1.84 -29.27
CA MET A 14 78.10 1.28 -29.48
C MET A 14 77.03 1.92 -28.60
N ASP A 15 76.30 2.83 -29.25
CA ASP A 15 74.88 3.12 -29.11
C ASP A 15 74.11 2.14 -28.23
N GLN A 16 73.78 2.59 -27.01
CA GLN A 16 72.82 1.91 -26.16
C GLN A 16 71.43 2.47 -26.48
N PRO A 17 70.49 1.67 -27.02
CA PRO A 17 69.13 2.14 -27.24
C PRO A 17 68.45 2.42 -25.89
N PRO A 18 67.52 3.40 -25.82
CA PRO A 18 66.81 3.71 -24.59
C PRO A 18 66.07 2.45 -24.12
N SER A 19 66.48 1.96 -22.95
CA SER A 19 65.83 0.88 -22.24
C SER A 19 64.35 1.21 -22.07
N LEU A 20 63.50 0.41 -22.73
CA LEU A 20 62.06 0.37 -22.54
C LEU A 20 61.73 0.32 -21.05
N MET A 21 61.28 1.45 -20.50
CA MET A 21 60.60 1.51 -19.20
C MET A 21 59.42 0.54 -19.26
N LYS A 22 59.59 -0.62 -18.63
CA LYS A 22 58.52 -1.59 -18.39
C LYS A 22 57.53 -0.93 -17.42
N ARG A 23 56.52 -0.27 -17.98
CA ARG A 23 55.42 0.34 -17.26
C ARG A 23 54.79 -0.77 -16.40
N SER A 24 55.01 -0.73 -15.09
CA SER A 24 54.32 -1.57 -14.14
C SER A 24 52.85 -1.19 -14.20
N GLU A 25 52.05 -1.92 -14.97
CA GLU A 25 50.61 -1.77 -14.94
C GLU A 25 50.15 -2.02 -13.50
N PRO A 26 49.49 -1.06 -12.85
CA PRO A 26 49.00 -1.28 -11.51
C PRO A 26 47.97 -2.41 -11.58
N MET A 27 48.23 -3.52 -10.86
CA MET A 27 47.36 -4.70 -10.73
C MET A 27 45.93 -4.38 -10.26
N THR A 28 45.62 -3.12 -9.92
CA THR A 28 44.31 -2.61 -9.55
C THR A 28 43.32 -2.50 -10.72
N SER A 29 43.80 -2.44 -11.98
CA SER A 29 42.95 -2.24 -13.17
C SER A 29 42.03 -3.42 -13.49
N ARG A 30 42.45 -4.66 -13.19
CA ARG A 30 41.65 -5.88 -13.48
C ARG A 30 40.58 -6.19 -12.43
N LEU A 31 40.73 -5.69 -11.21
CA LEU A 31 39.77 -5.91 -10.13
C LEU A 31 38.66 -4.86 -10.10
N TRP A 32 38.92 -3.68 -10.67
CA TRP A 32 37.94 -2.61 -10.80
C TRP A 32 36.64 -3.00 -11.53
N PRO A 33 36.66 -3.67 -12.70
CA PRO A 33 35.41 -4.08 -13.36
C PRO A 33 34.65 -5.14 -12.55
N VAL A 34 35.35 -6.01 -11.82
CA VAL A 34 34.71 -7.02 -10.94
C VAL A 34 34.03 -6.35 -9.75
N LEU A 35 34.69 -5.37 -9.12
CA LEU A 35 34.11 -4.59 -8.02
C LEU A 35 32.92 -3.74 -8.48
N LEU A 36 33.00 -3.11 -9.66
CA LEU A 36 31.87 -2.39 -10.25
C LEU A 36 30.71 -3.31 -10.57
N LEU A 37 30.97 -4.50 -11.12
CA LEU A 37 29.93 -5.49 -11.39
C LEU A 37 29.29 -5.98 -10.08
N LEU A 38 30.09 -6.26 -9.05
CA LEU A 38 29.59 -6.62 -7.72
C LEU A 38 28.75 -5.49 -7.11
N PHE A 39 29.18 -4.24 -7.26
CA PHE A 39 28.44 -3.08 -6.79
C PHE A 39 27.12 -2.89 -7.56
N VAL A 40 27.11 -3.11 -8.88
CA VAL A 40 25.92 -3.06 -9.73
C VAL A 40 24.98 -4.24 -9.48
N ILE A 41 25.48 -5.42 -9.15
CA ILE A 41 24.65 -6.58 -8.79
C ILE A 41 24.05 -6.35 -7.39
N VAL A 42 24.84 -5.86 -6.43
CA VAL A 42 24.36 -5.53 -5.08
C VAL A 42 23.39 -4.33 -5.09
N SER A 43 23.58 -3.35 -5.97
CA SER A 43 22.64 -2.24 -6.16
C SER A 43 21.44 -2.62 -7.03
N GLY A 44 21.63 -3.46 -8.04
CA GLY A 44 20.65 -3.85 -9.04
C GLY A 44 19.68 -4.93 -8.57
N CYS A 45 20.07 -5.77 -7.60
CA CYS A 45 19.15 -6.67 -6.90
C CYS A 45 18.19 -5.93 -5.95
N ARG A 46 18.30 -4.60 -5.78
CA ARG A 46 17.52 -3.82 -4.82
C ARG A 46 16.41 -2.94 -5.42
N THR A 47 16.26 -2.93 -6.74
CA THR A 47 15.42 -1.93 -7.45
C THR A 47 14.06 -2.46 -7.94
N TYR A 48 13.64 -3.68 -7.56
CA TYR A 48 12.32 -4.21 -7.96
C TYR A 48 11.49 -4.82 -6.81
N GLY A 49 11.73 -4.36 -5.58
CA GLY A 49 11.01 -4.77 -4.37
C GLY A 49 11.32 -3.86 -3.18
N GLY A 50 11.32 -2.54 -3.43
CA GLY A 50 11.93 -1.51 -2.60
C GLY A 50 11.44 -1.45 -1.15
N TYR A 51 12.40 -1.23 -0.26
CA TYR A 51 12.23 -0.90 1.15
C TYR A 51 11.32 0.32 1.29
N GLY A 52 10.36 0.26 2.21
CA GLY A 52 9.40 1.34 2.50
C GLY A 52 7.97 1.09 2.01
N THR A 53 7.73 0.09 1.15
CA THR A 53 6.35 -0.30 0.79
C THR A 53 5.62 -0.97 1.95
N GLU A 54 6.33 -1.70 2.81
CA GLU A 54 5.77 -2.35 3.99
C GLU A 54 5.28 -1.34 5.03
N ASP A 55 6.13 -0.36 5.39
CA ASP A 55 5.77 0.69 6.35
C ASP A 55 4.65 1.57 5.80
N ALA A 56 4.68 1.89 4.49
CA ALA A 56 3.58 2.60 3.83
C ALA A 56 2.28 1.78 3.82
N THR A 57 2.36 0.46 3.64
CA THR A 57 1.18 -0.42 3.68
C THR A 57 0.64 -0.51 5.12
N LEU A 58 1.52 -0.62 6.12
CA LEU A 58 1.12 -0.61 7.53
C LEU A 58 0.42 0.68 7.91
N ALA A 59 0.99 1.83 7.53
CA ALA A 59 0.35 3.14 7.76
C ALA A 59 -1.03 3.24 7.06
N GLN A 60 -1.19 2.68 5.87
CA GLN A 60 -2.49 2.63 5.19
C GLN A 60 -3.49 1.73 5.92
N ILE A 61 -3.04 0.59 6.48
CA ILE A 61 -3.91 -0.29 7.28
C ILE A 61 -4.36 0.43 8.55
N GLU A 62 -3.44 1.06 9.27
CA GLU A 62 -3.74 1.83 10.48
C GLU A 62 -4.75 2.94 10.18
N GLN A 63 -4.50 3.72 9.13
CA GLN A 63 -5.42 4.78 8.70
C GLN A 63 -6.81 4.22 8.32
N ALA A 64 -6.88 3.10 7.61
CA ALA A 64 -8.15 2.47 7.27
C ALA A 64 -8.90 1.98 8.51
N ASN A 65 -8.19 1.41 9.49
CA ASN A 65 -8.78 0.96 10.75
C ASN A 65 -9.27 2.14 11.62
N GLU A 66 -8.52 3.24 11.66
CA GLU A 66 -8.95 4.48 12.32
C GLU A 66 -10.23 5.04 11.69
N GLN A 67 -10.31 5.07 10.36
CA GLN A 67 -11.51 5.52 9.64
C GLN A 67 -12.71 4.61 9.92
N PHE A 68 -12.49 3.29 9.97
CA PHE A 68 -13.52 2.32 10.30
C PHE A 68 -14.01 2.49 11.74
N THR A 69 -13.09 2.68 12.69
CA THR A 69 -13.40 3.00 14.09
C THR A 69 -14.18 4.31 14.24
N ALA A 70 -13.79 5.35 13.51
CA ALA A 70 -14.53 6.61 13.47
C ALA A 70 -15.94 6.43 12.88
N ALA A 71 -16.11 5.55 11.89
CA ALA A 71 -17.40 5.23 11.31
C ALA A 71 -18.35 4.53 12.31
N LEU A 72 -17.83 3.76 13.28
CA LEU A 72 -18.65 3.14 14.33
C LEU A 72 -19.44 4.19 15.13
N SER A 73 -18.78 5.29 15.55
CA SER A 73 -19.45 6.35 16.33
C SER A 73 -20.62 7.00 15.59
N ARG A 74 -20.45 7.18 14.26
CA ARG A 74 -21.51 7.67 13.37
C ARG A 74 -22.65 6.66 13.29
N ALA A 75 -22.33 5.37 13.08
CA ALA A 75 -23.33 4.31 13.01
C ALA A 75 -24.12 4.16 14.33
N GLU A 76 -23.48 4.32 15.49
CA GLU A 76 -24.15 4.31 16.79
C GLU A 76 -25.16 5.45 16.95
N THR A 77 -24.80 6.63 16.46
CA THR A 77 -25.72 7.77 16.45
C THR A 77 -26.92 7.51 15.55
N GLU A 78 -26.70 6.91 14.38
CA GLU A 78 -27.76 6.57 13.45
C GLU A 78 -28.68 5.45 13.95
N ALA A 79 -28.12 4.44 14.63
CA ALA A 79 -28.91 3.40 15.28
C ALA A 79 -29.90 3.98 16.30
N GLN A 80 -29.48 4.99 17.07
CA GLN A 80 -30.36 5.69 18.01
C GLN A 80 -31.49 6.44 17.27
N VAL A 81 -31.16 7.14 16.19
CA VAL A 81 -32.14 7.83 15.34
C VAL A 81 -33.14 6.84 14.75
N LEU A 82 -32.66 5.71 14.21
CA LEU A 82 -33.50 4.66 13.63
C LEU A 82 -34.42 4.05 14.68
N ARG A 83 -33.91 3.77 15.88
CA ARG A 83 -34.69 3.24 17.00
C ARG A 83 -35.79 4.21 17.45
N ALA A 84 -35.49 5.50 17.53
CA ALA A 84 -36.48 6.52 17.86
C ALA A 84 -37.57 6.61 16.77
N ALA A 85 -37.19 6.46 15.51
CA ALA A 85 -38.12 6.50 14.38
C ALA A 85 -39.08 5.30 14.33
N VAL A 86 -38.74 4.15 14.93
CA VAL A 86 -39.66 2.98 15.00
C VAL A 86 -40.99 3.34 15.66
N GLY A 87 -41.01 4.26 16.63
CA GLY A 87 -42.25 4.71 17.25
C GLY A 87 -43.20 5.44 16.28
N ARG A 88 -42.65 6.14 15.29
CA ARG A 88 -43.39 6.85 14.24
C ARG A 88 -43.65 5.97 13.01
N TYR A 89 -42.73 5.08 12.69
CA TYR A 89 -42.76 4.17 11.55
C TYR A 89 -42.51 2.73 12.03
N PRO A 90 -43.54 2.01 12.51
CA PRO A 90 -43.38 0.66 13.05
C PRO A 90 -42.78 -0.34 12.05
N ALA A 91 -42.98 -0.11 10.75
CA ALA A 91 -42.38 -0.91 9.68
C ALA A 91 -40.84 -0.87 9.65
N LEU A 92 -40.20 0.11 10.33
CA LEU A 92 -38.74 0.19 10.46
C LEU A 92 -38.18 -0.77 11.52
N ALA A 93 -39.02 -1.38 12.37
CA ALA A 93 -38.55 -2.30 13.42
C ALA A 93 -37.58 -3.40 12.93
N PRO A 94 -37.85 -4.15 11.84
CA PRO A 94 -36.90 -5.14 11.33
C PRO A 94 -35.61 -4.50 10.80
N VAL A 95 -35.67 -3.31 10.22
CA VAL A 95 -34.48 -2.59 9.73
C VAL A 95 -33.62 -2.14 10.90
N ALA A 96 -34.22 -1.63 11.97
CA ALA A 96 -33.53 -1.28 13.21
C ALA A 96 -32.82 -2.49 13.83
N ALA A 97 -33.47 -3.65 13.89
CA ALA A 97 -32.85 -4.87 14.40
C ALA A 97 -31.64 -5.32 13.54
N GLY A 98 -31.79 -5.31 12.21
CA GLY A 98 -30.67 -5.65 11.31
C GLY A 98 -29.51 -4.64 11.35
N TYR A 99 -29.81 -3.36 11.57
CA TYR A 99 -28.80 -2.32 11.75
C TYR A 99 -28.00 -2.56 13.05
N GLU A 100 -28.67 -2.88 14.16
CA GLU A 100 -28.00 -3.21 15.43
C GLU A 100 -27.12 -4.46 15.34
N GLU A 101 -27.57 -5.49 14.62
CA GLU A 101 -26.75 -6.67 14.35
C GLU A 101 -25.49 -6.31 13.54
N THR A 102 -25.65 -5.48 12.51
CA THR A 102 -24.53 -4.97 11.71
C THR A 102 -23.55 -4.19 12.58
N LEU A 103 -24.06 -3.39 13.51
CA LEU A 103 -23.26 -2.62 14.45
C LEU A 103 -22.50 -3.52 15.45
N ALA A 104 -23.13 -4.58 15.97
CA ALA A 104 -22.45 -5.57 16.78
C ALA A 104 -21.30 -6.26 16.01
N ARG A 105 -21.51 -6.60 14.73
CA ARG A 105 -20.45 -7.13 13.86
C ARG A 105 -19.34 -6.12 13.61
N HIS A 106 -19.67 -4.85 13.39
CA HIS A 106 -18.70 -3.77 13.22
C HIS A 106 -17.76 -3.66 14.43
N ARG A 107 -18.31 -3.65 15.67
CA ARG A 107 -17.50 -3.66 16.91
C ARG A 107 -16.58 -4.88 17.00
N ALA A 108 -17.11 -6.07 16.70
CA ALA A 108 -16.34 -7.31 16.74
C ALA A 108 -15.20 -7.31 15.72
N LEU A 109 -15.42 -6.72 14.54
CA LEU A 109 -14.39 -6.58 13.52
C LEU A 109 -13.30 -5.60 13.93
N ILE A 110 -13.63 -4.45 14.51
CA ILE A 110 -12.62 -3.50 15.03
C ILE A 110 -11.67 -4.20 16.01
N ALA A 111 -12.21 -4.91 17.02
CA ALA A 111 -11.40 -5.63 17.99
C ALA A 111 -10.51 -6.71 17.34
N ARG A 112 -11.01 -7.38 16.32
CA ARG A 112 -10.24 -8.37 15.55
C ARG A 112 -9.15 -7.69 14.70
N HIS A 113 -9.44 -6.55 14.10
CA HIS A 113 -8.53 -5.78 13.25
C HIS A 113 -7.36 -5.26 14.09
N GLU A 114 -7.62 -4.74 15.28
CA GLU A 114 -6.61 -4.35 16.27
C GLU A 114 -5.71 -5.53 16.65
N ALA A 115 -6.29 -6.69 17.00
CA ALA A 115 -5.50 -7.88 17.36
C ALA A 115 -4.62 -8.39 16.19
N LEU A 116 -5.09 -8.28 14.94
CA LEU A 116 -4.32 -8.64 13.76
C LEU A 116 -3.18 -7.64 13.50
N LEU A 117 -3.40 -6.35 13.72
CA LEU A 117 -2.39 -5.31 13.61
C LEU A 117 -1.29 -5.49 14.66
N GLU A 118 -1.65 -5.76 15.91
CA GLU A 118 -0.68 -6.06 16.98
C GLU A 118 0.18 -7.28 16.64
N GLN A 119 -0.42 -8.36 16.11
CA GLN A 119 0.31 -9.55 15.67
C GLN A 119 1.24 -9.26 14.49
N ALA A 120 0.79 -8.44 13.53
CA ALA A 120 1.61 -8.02 12.39
C ALA A 120 2.79 -7.14 12.84
N ALA A 121 2.59 -6.26 13.82
CA ALA A 121 3.65 -5.45 14.42
C ALA A 121 4.67 -6.30 15.19
N ALA A 122 4.22 -7.29 15.97
CA ALA A 122 5.10 -8.15 16.77
C ALA A 122 6.01 -9.08 15.92
N THR A 123 5.57 -9.44 14.72
CA THR A 123 6.32 -10.33 13.80
C THR A 123 7.39 -9.60 12.97
N SER A 124 7.61 -8.30 13.22
CA SER A 124 8.50 -7.43 12.44
C SER A 124 10.01 -7.54 12.73
N GLY A 125 10.45 -8.51 13.55
CA GLY A 125 11.84 -8.65 14.00
C GLY A 125 12.88 -8.98 12.90
N LEU A 126 14.16 -8.83 13.25
CA LEU A 126 15.35 -8.85 12.36
C LEU A 126 15.47 -10.08 11.43
N PHE A 127 14.87 -11.21 11.80
CA PHE A 127 14.88 -12.44 11.01
C PHE A 127 13.78 -12.49 9.92
N ALA A 128 12.69 -11.73 10.08
CA ALA A 128 11.60 -11.64 9.11
C ALA A 128 12.02 -10.87 7.85
N TRP A 129 12.99 -9.96 7.98
CA TRP A 129 13.55 -9.16 6.89
C TRP A 129 14.29 -9.99 5.82
N ILE A 130 14.84 -11.16 6.19
CA ILE A 130 15.54 -12.07 5.28
C ILE A 130 14.54 -12.87 4.41
N MET A 131 13.28 -12.97 4.84
CA MET A 131 12.24 -13.75 4.19
C MET A 131 11.18 -12.83 3.57
N GLN A 132 11.13 -12.78 2.24
CA GLN A 132 10.10 -12.10 1.39
C GLN A 132 8.62 -12.45 1.72
N THR A 133 8.40 -13.32 2.70
CA THR A 133 7.11 -13.80 3.21
C THR A 133 6.34 -12.71 3.98
N ARG A 134 7.03 -11.71 4.55
CA ARG A 134 6.40 -10.64 5.37
C ARG A 134 5.40 -9.80 4.58
N TYR A 135 5.83 -9.20 3.46
CA TYR A 135 4.97 -8.38 2.61
C TYR A 135 3.72 -9.12 2.13
N ARG A 136 3.84 -10.39 1.71
CA ARG A 136 2.69 -11.18 1.23
C ARG A 136 1.67 -11.44 2.33
N THR A 137 2.12 -11.69 3.56
CA THR A 137 1.23 -11.88 4.70
C THR A 137 0.51 -10.58 5.05
N ILE A 138 1.24 -9.46 5.15
CA ILE A 138 0.66 -8.13 5.42
C ILE A 138 -0.36 -7.75 4.34
N SER A 139 -0.02 -7.95 3.06
CA SER A 139 -0.90 -7.66 1.93
C SER A 139 -2.18 -8.50 1.96
N ARG A 140 -2.11 -9.79 2.35
CA ARG A 140 -3.29 -10.65 2.49
C ARG A 140 -4.16 -10.22 3.67
N ILE A 141 -3.55 -9.89 4.80
CA ILE A 141 -4.27 -9.38 5.97
C ILE A 141 -5.02 -8.10 5.56
N PHE A 142 -4.33 -7.15 4.92
CA PHE A 142 -4.94 -5.91 4.44
C PHE A 142 -6.12 -6.12 3.50
N GLY A 143 -5.95 -6.97 2.48
CA GLY A 143 -7.03 -7.29 1.56
C GLY A 143 -8.25 -7.91 2.26
N GLY A 144 -8.01 -8.75 3.27
CA GLY A 144 -9.07 -9.31 4.12
C GLY A 144 -9.78 -8.26 4.97
N LEU A 145 -9.02 -7.37 5.62
CA LEU A 145 -9.56 -6.27 6.42
C LEU A 145 -10.47 -5.37 5.59
N LEU A 146 -10.00 -4.90 4.43
CA LEU A 146 -10.78 -4.05 3.55
C LEU A 146 -12.05 -4.73 3.04
N ALA A 147 -11.98 -6.03 2.71
CA ALA A 147 -13.15 -6.79 2.29
C ALA A 147 -14.19 -6.89 3.42
N GLU A 148 -13.75 -7.13 4.66
CA GLU A 148 -14.63 -7.16 5.82
C GLU A 148 -15.27 -5.79 6.11
N GLN A 149 -14.49 -4.71 6.02
CA GLN A 149 -15.01 -3.34 6.16
C GLN A 149 -16.05 -3.04 5.08
N GLN A 150 -15.77 -3.41 3.82
CA GLN A 150 -16.71 -3.21 2.71
C GLN A 150 -18.04 -3.91 2.96
N VAL A 151 -18.02 -5.16 3.44
CA VAL A 151 -19.25 -5.90 3.77
C VAL A 151 -20.08 -5.18 4.83
N VAL A 152 -19.44 -4.56 5.83
CA VAL A 152 -20.17 -3.76 6.83
C VAL A 152 -20.77 -2.50 6.22
N TYR A 153 -20.02 -1.78 5.38
CA TYR A 153 -20.54 -0.61 4.68
C TYR A 153 -21.73 -0.94 3.77
N ASP A 154 -21.65 -2.03 3.01
CA ASP A 154 -22.75 -2.49 2.15
C ASP A 154 -24.02 -2.79 2.98
N ARG A 155 -23.87 -3.36 4.17
CA ARG A 155 -25.00 -3.62 5.07
C ARG A 155 -25.64 -2.34 5.62
N TYR A 156 -24.86 -1.30 5.90
CA TYR A 156 -25.40 -0.01 6.28
C TYR A 156 -26.15 0.65 5.10
N LEU A 157 -25.61 0.54 3.88
CA LEU A 157 -26.27 1.01 2.67
C LEU A 157 -27.62 0.33 2.43
N ASP A 158 -27.67 -1.00 2.54
CA ASP A 158 -28.91 -1.78 2.44
C ASP A 158 -29.97 -1.30 3.45
N ALA A 159 -29.53 -0.96 4.67
CA ALA A 159 -30.40 -0.44 5.71
C ALA A 159 -30.91 0.96 5.36
N TYR A 160 -30.08 1.87 4.85
CA TYR A 160 -30.52 3.18 4.37
C TYR A 160 -31.55 3.04 3.26
N GLU A 161 -31.30 2.18 2.27
CA GLU A 161 -32.22 1.96 1.15
C GLU A 161 -33.58 1.45 1.66
N SER A 162 -33.55 0.52 2.62
CA SER A 162 -34.75 0.01 3.27
C SER A 162 -35.51 1.11 4.02
N VAL A 163 -34.80 1.98 4.75
CA VAL A 163 -35.42 3.14 5.42
C VAL A 163 -36.09 4.04 4.38
N ALA A 164 -35.37 4.48 3.34
CA ALA A 164 -35.91 5.38 2.33
C ALA A 164 -37.14 4.80 1.65
N ARG A 165 -37.11 3.52 1.29
CA ARG A 165 -38.25 2.82 0.69
C ARG A 165 -39.47 2.80 1.61
N LEU A 166 -39.26 2.56 2.90
CA LEU A 166 -40.34 2.46 3.89
C LEU A 166 -40.94 3.82 4.27
N VAL A 167 -40.15 4.89 4.23
CA VAL A 167 -40.63 6.25 4.52
C VAL A 167 -41.05 7.03 3.26
N GLY A 168 -40.93 6.42 2.08
CA GLY A 168 -41.27 7.03 0.80
C GLY A 168 -40.30 8.14 0.37
N ALA A 169 -39.08 8.16 0.93
CA ALA A 169 -38.04 9.07 0.50
C ALA A 169 -37.48 8.62 -0.87
N PRO A 170 -37.18 9.56 -1.78
CA PRO A 170 -36.55 9.21 -3.05
C PRO A 170 -35.22 8.47 -2.83
N VAL A 171 -35.09 7.26 -3.39
CA VAL A 171 -33.89 6.41 -3.26
C VAL A 171 -32.72 6.95 -4.08
N ALA A 172 -32.96 7.89 -4.99
CA ALA A 172 -31.93 8.56 -5.80
C ALA A 172 -30.80 9.20 -4.97
N TRP A 173 -31.03 9.41 -3.67
CA TRP A 173 -30.14 10.06 -2.73
C TRP A 173 -29.16 9.09 -2.02
N ILE A 174 -29.41 7.77 -2.05
CA ILE A 174 -28.58 6.75 -1.36
C ILE A 174 -27.46 6.20 -2.27
N ASN A 175 -27.34 6.79 -3.47
CA ASN A 175 -26.49 6.41 -4.59
C ASN A 175 -26.93 5.15 -5.34
N ALA A 176 -27.16 5.37 -6.63
CA ALA A 176 -27.20 4.35 -7.64
C ALA A 176 -25.82 3.66 -7.74
N VAL A 177 -25.54 2.71 -6.84
CA VAL A 177 -24.57 1.64 -7.07
C VAL A 177 -25.17 0.69 -8.11
N THR A 178 -25.43 1.23 -9.30
CA THR A 178 -25.55 0.39 -10.47
C THR A 178 -24.15 0.35 -11.02
N THR A 179 -23.46 -0.77 -10.83
CA THR A 179 -22.33 -1.12 -11.69
C THR A 179 -22.82 -0.94 -13.11
N SER A 180 -22.46 0.18 -13.74
CA SER A 180 -22.89 0.43 -15.10
C SER A 180 -22.41 -0.75 -15.93
N PRO A 181 -23.23 -1.24 -16.89
CA PRO A 181 -22.80 -2.31 -17.75
C PRO A 181 -21.42 -1.94 -18.32
N ARG A 182 -20.49 -2.90 -18.42
CA ARG A 182 -19.11 -2.63 -18.88
C ARG A 182 -19.06 -1.86 -20.22
N SER A 183 -20.10 -1.96 -21.04
CA SER A 183 -20.27 -1.17 -22.27
C SER A 183 -20.33 0.34 -22.04
N ARG A 184 -20.74 0.82 -20.86
CA ARG A 184 -20.81 2.24 -20.52
C ARG A 184 -19.43 2.86 -20.22
N TYR A 185 -18.40 2.03 -19.97
CA TYR A 185 -17.04 2.53 -19.70
C TYR A 185 -16.40 3.22 -20.91
N TYR A 186 -16.95 3.03 -22.12
CA TYR A 186 -16.59 3.82 -23.30
C TYR A 186 -17.06 5.28 -23.23
N VAL A 187 -18.09 5.57 -22.43
CA VAL A 187 -18.71 6.91 -22.32
C VAL A 187 -18.33 7.58 -21.00
N VAL A 188 -18.33 6.83 -19.90
CA VAL A 188 -17.93 7.33 -18.58
C VAL A 188 -16.89 6.38 -18.01
N PRO A 189 -15.62 6.80 -17.89
CA PRO A 189 -14.60 5.95 -17.31
C PRO A 189 -15.00 5.55 -15.87
N PRO A 190 -14.68 4.32 -15.43
CA PRO A 190 -15.09 3.81 -14.12
C PRO A 190 -14.62 4.70 -12.95
N GLN A 191 -13.53 5.42 -13.13
CA GLN A 191 -12.98 6.38 -12.17
C GLN A 191 -13.97 7.52 -11.85
N TYR A 192 -14.76 7.97 -12.82
CA TYR A 192 -15.74 9.04 -12.64
C TYR A 192 -17.04 8.56 -12.00
N GLU A 193 -17.38 7.27 -12.14
CA GLU A 193 -18.50 6.69 -11.41
C GLU A 193 -18.18 6.57 -9.92
N ALA A 194 -16.96 6.15 -9.57
CA ALA A 194 -16.53 6.04 -8.16
C ALA A 194 -16.62 7.37 -7.39
N ILE A 195 -16.29 8.51 -8.02
CA ILE A 195 -16.36 9.84 -7.39
C ILE A 195 -17.81 10.31 -7.20
N ARG A 196 -18.75 9.86 -8.04
CA ARG A 196 -20.18 10.21 -7.90
C ARG A 196 -20.91 9.37 -6.84
N GLN A 197 -20.30 8.28 -6.38
CA GLN A 197 -20.95 7.26 -5.56
C GLN A 197 -20.74 7.42 -4.05
N THR A 198 -20.20 8.53 -3.55
CA THR A 198 -20.04 8.75 -2.10
C THR A 198 -21.39 9.08 -1.46
N PRO A 199 -21.98 8.18 -0.64
CA PRO A 199 -23.27 8.46 -0.01
C PRO A 199 -23.06 9.57 1.02
N THR A 200 -23.78 10.67 0.84
CA THR A 200 -23.72 11.84 1.73
C THR A 200 -24.95 11.93 2.64
N VAL A 201 -25.80 10.92 2.64
CA VAL A 201 -27.14 10.98 3.25
C VAL A 201 -27.20 10.11 4.48
N SER A 202 -27.58 10.71 5.60
CA SER A 202 -27.75 10.03 6.89
C SER A 202 -29.19 9.54 7.09
N ILE A 203 -29.43 8.61 8.04
CA ILE A 203 -30.80 8.20 8.43
C ILE A 203 -31.66 9.40 8.82
N ARG A 204 -31.05 10.38 9.49
CA ARG A 204 -31.74 11.60 9.92
C ARG A 204 -32.30 12.37 8.72
N ASP A 205 -31.50 12.52 7.67
CA ASP A 205 -31.92 13.20 6.44
C ASP A 205 -33.07 12.46 5.74
N LEU A 206 -33.03 11.13 5.73
CA LEU A 206 -34.10 10.30 5.15
C LEU A 206 -35.43 10.40 5.89
N LEU A 207 -35.38 10.63 7.20
CA LEU A 207 -36.55 10.77 8.05
C LEU A 207 -37.16 12.19 8.01
N GLY A 208 -36.48 13.15 7.36
CA GLY A 208 -36.94 14.55 7.28
C GLY A 208 -37.01 15.24 8.64
N SER A 209 -36.13 14.87 9.58
CA SER A 209 -36.09 15.34 10.96
C SER A 209 -34.91 16.25 11.27
#